data_AF-A0AA38WC81-F1
#
_entry.id   AF-A0AA38WC81-F1
#
_cell.length_a   1.000
_cell.length_b   1.000
_cell.length_c   1.000
_cell.angle_alpha   90.00
_cell.angle_beta   90.00
_cell.angle_gamma   90.00
#
_symmetry.space_group_name_H-M   'P 1'
#
loop_
_entity.id
_entity.type
_entity.pdbx_description
1 polymer ?
#
loop_
_entity_poly.entity_id
_entity_poly.type
_entity_poly.pdbx_seq_one_letter_code
_entity_poly.pdbx_strand_id
1 'polypeptide(L)' 'MASMVMRVLCAIVIVACMVVAAPYSDAITCGQVTSSFVACFGYLKQGGAVPPACCHGVVGLSNTAKTTLDR' A
#
# COMPACT_ATOMS: atom_id res chain seq x y z
N MET A 1 -23.34 9.33 -38.62
CA MET A 1 -23.73 8.77 -37.30
C MET A 1 -22.77 7.68 -36.85
N ALA A 2 -22.62 6.56 -37.59
CA ALA A 2 -21.71 5.44 -37.23
C ALA A 2 -20.25 5.84 -36.90
N SER A 3 -19.68 6.79 -37.64
CA SER A 3 -18.29 7.24 -37.47
C SER A 3 -18.02 7.99 -36.16
N MET A 4 -19.04 8.66 -35.60
CA MET A 4 -18.91 9.32 -34.29
C MET A 4 -19.02 8.31 -33.16
N VAL A 5 -19.91 7.31 -33.27
CA VAL A 5 -20.09 6.27 -32.25
C VAL A 5 -18.81 5.44 -32.07
N MET A 6 -18.12 5.10 -33.17
CA MET A 6 -16.84 4.38 -33.13
C MET A 6 -15.76 5.16 -32.37
N ARG A 7 -15.64 6.47 -32.62
CA ARG A 7 -14.64 7.33 -31.94
C ARG A 7 -14.91 7.42 -30.44
N VAL A 8 -16.17 7.54 -30.05
CA VAL A 8 -16.58 7.58 -28.64
C VAL A 8 -16.28 6.26 -27.95
N LEU A 9 -16.60 5.12 -28.58
CA LEU A 9 -16.29 3.79 -28.03
C LEU A 9 -14.77 3.58 -27.87
N CYS A 10 -13.96 3.94 -28.86
CA CYS A 10 -12.50 3.88 -28.74
C CYS A 10 -11.98 4.77 -27.61
N ALA A 11 -12.49 6.00 -27.47
CA ALA A 11 -12.07 6.89 -26.40
C ALA A 11 -12.40 6.31 -25.01
N ILE A 12 -13.60 5.73 -24.84
CA ILE A 12 -14.00 5.08 -23.58
C ILE A 12 -13.08 3.90 -23.26
N VAL A 13 -12.75 3.07 -24.26
CA VAL A 13 -11.84 1.92 -24.08
C VAL A 13 -10.44 2.38 -23.69
N ILE A 14 -9.90 3.42 -24.34
CA ILE A 14 -8.57 3.97 -24.01
C ILE A 14 -8.53 4.51 -22.58
N VAL A 15 -9.55 5.28 -22.18
CA VAL A 15 -9.64 5.81 -20.81
C VAL A 15 -9.75 4.67 -19.79
N ALA A 16 -10.57 3.65 -20.06
CA ALA A 16 -10.68 2.48 -19.19
C ALA A 16 -9.34 1.73 -19.05
N CYS A 17 -8.60 1.54 -20.15
CA CYS A 17 -7.27 0.94 -20.11
C CYS A 17 -6.26 1.76 -19.29
N MET A 18 -6.30 3.10 -19.39
CA MET A 18 -5.41 3.96 -18.60
C MET A 18 -5.70 3.89 -17.10
N VAL A 19 -6.96 3.81 -16.69
CA VAL A 19 -7.34 3.70 -15.27
C VAL A 19 -6.89 2.36 -14.66
N VAL A 20 -6.90 1.28 -15.45
CA VAL A 20 -6.42 -0.04 -15.00
C VAL A 20 -4.89 -0.12 -14.94
N ALA A 21 -4.20 0.63 -15.80
CA ALA A 21 -2.74 0.63 -15.86
C ALA A 21 -2.07 1.60 -14.86
N ALA A 22 -2.82 2.56 -14.31
CA ALA A 22 -2.30 3.41 -13.24
C ALA A 22 -2.15 2.56 -11.96
N PRO A 23 -0.94 2.41 -11.41
CA PRO A 23 -0.81 1.82 -10.09
C PRO A 23 -1.49 2.77 -9.11
N TYR A 24 -2.65 2.37 -8.60
CA TYR A 24 -3.18 2.91 -7.35
C TYR A 24 -2.19 2.51 -6.27
N SER A 25 -1.15 3.32 -6.09
CA SER A 25 -0.22 3.13 -4.98
C SER A 25 -0.93 3.60 -3.72
N ASP A 26 -1.55 2.67 -3.00
CA ASP A 26 -1.83 2.85 -1.57
C ASP A 26 -0.48 2.91 -0.85
N ALA A 27 0.14 4.08 -0.89
CA ALA A 27 1.46 4.30 -0.31
C ALA A 27 1.38 4.07 1.20
N ILE A 28 2.27 3.23 1.73
CA ILE A 28 2.42 3.07 3.17
C ILE A 28 2.84 4.42 3.77
N THR A 29 2.07 4.89 4.73
CA THR A 29 2.33 6.17 5.39
C THR A 29 3.26 6.00 6.60
N CYS A 30 4.05 7.03 6.91
CA CYS A 30 4.87 7.06 8.13
C CYS A 30 4.04 6.86 9.40
N GLY A 31 2.78 7.31 9.40
CA GLY A 31 1.86 7.10 10.52
C GLY A 31 1.51 5.62 10.73
N GLN A 32 1.27 4.87 9.66
CA GLN A 32 1.04 3.42 9.72
C GLN A 32 2.29 2.66 10.19
N VAL A 33 3.46 3.04 9.69
CA VAL A 33 4.74 2.46 10.14
C VAL A 33 4.93 2.70 11.63
N THR A 34 4.83 3.95 12.07
CA THR A 34 5.05 4.34 13.46
C THR A 34 4.07 3.63 14.40
N SER A 35 2.80 3.55 14.02
CA SER A 35 1.76 2.84 14.80
C SER A 35 2.08 1.35 14.98
N SER A 36 2.67 0.72 13.96
CA SER A 36 3.07 -0.70 14.01
C SER A 36 4.23 -0.96 14.99
N PHE A 37 5.03 0.06 15.32
CA PHE A 37 6.18 -0.02 16.22
C PHE A 37 5.93 0.51 17.64
N VAL A 38 4.77 1.09 17.95
CA VAL A 38 4.51 1.68 19.29
C VAL A 38 4.77 0.68 20.42
N ALA A 39 4.31 -0.56 20.26
CA ALA A 39 4.52 -1.62 21.25
C ALA A 39 5.98 -2.11 21.34
N CYS A 40 6.83 -1.77 20.37
CA CYS A 40 8.24 -2.16 20.32
C CYS A 40 9.15 -1.19 21.08
N PHE A 41 8.71 0.03 21.42
CA PHE A 41 9.61 1.06 21.94
C PHE A 41 10.41 0.65 23.19
N GLY A 42 9.79 -0.08 24.13
CA GLY A 42 10.49 -0.57 25.31
C GLY A 42 11.62 -1.53 24.94
N TYR A 43 11.33 -2.52 24.10
CA TYR A 43 12.32 -3.46 23.58
C TYR A 43 13.42 -2.76 22.77
N LEU A 44 13.05 -1.85 21.87
CA LEU A 44 14.01 -1.13 21.02
C LEU A 44 14.96 -0.24 21.82
N LYS A 45 14.50 0.34 22.95
CA LYS A 45 15.33 1.22 23.78
C LYS A 45 16.14 0.48 24.84
N GLN A 46 15.58 -0.56 25.44
CA GLN A 46 16.10 -1.17 26.66
C GLN A 46 16.42 -2.67 26.51
N GLY A 47 16.07 -3.28 25.38
CA GLY A 47 16.18 -4.72 25.16
C GLY A 47 15.15 -5.52 25.97
N GLY A 48 15.42 -6.80 26.19
CA GLY A 48 14.57 -7.70 26.97
C GLY A 48 13.62 -8.54 26.11
N ALA A 49 12.49 -8.95 26.68
CA ALA A 49 11.50 -9.76 25.97
C ALA A 49 10.71 -8.90 24.97
N VAL A 50 10.49 -9.42 23.76
CA VAL A 50 9.66 -8.76 22.74
C VAL A 50 8.19 -8.93 23.11
N PRO A 51 7.41 -7.84 23.26
CA PRO A 51 5.97 -7.94 23.48
C PRO A 51 5.30 -8.62 22.28
N PRO A 52 4.33 -9.55 22.47
CA PRO A 52 3.62 -10.19 21.36
C PRO A 52 2.98 -9.18 20.39
N ALA A 53 2.48 -8.06 20.94
CA ALA A 53 1.92 -6.96 20.16
C ALA A 53 2.95 -6.30 19.22
N CYS A 54 4.21 -6.20 19.63
CA CYS A 54 5.30 -5.70 18.77
C CYS A 54 5.49 -6.64 17.57
N CYS A 55 5.60 -7.95 17.80
CA CYS A 55 5.71 -8.92 16.72
C CYS A 55 4.51 -8.87 15.76
N HIS A 56 3.29 -8.82 16.29
CA HIS A 56 2.09 -8.76 15.46
C HIS A 56 2.04 -7.49 14.61
N GLY A 57 2.44 -6.34 15.17
CA GLY A 57 2.53 -5.08 14.44
C GLY A 57 3.54 -5.13 13.30
N VAL A 58 4.75 -5.64 13.57
CA VAL A 58 5.82 -5.78 12.57
C VAL A 58 5.43 -6.77 11.45
N VAL A 59 4.83 -7.92 11.80
CA VAL A 59 4.33 -8.88 10.81
C VAL A 59 3.21 -8.28 9.98
N GLY A 60 2.29 -7.55 10.61
CA GLY A 60 1.22 -6.82 9.91
C GLY A 60 1.78 -5.84 8.89
N LEU A 61 2.75 -5.01 9.28
CA LEU A 61 3.41 -4.05 8.41
C LEU A 61 4.15 -4.71 7.24
N SER A 62 4.87 -5.81 7.51
CA SER A 62 5.56 -6.59 6.47
C SER A 62 4.59 -7.16 5.43
N ASN A 63 3.41 -7.60 5.87
CA ASN A 63 2.38 -8.13 4.98
C ASN A 63 1.72 -7.06 4.10
N THR A 64 1.71 -5.80 4.53
CA THR A 64 1.29 -4.66 3.70
C THR A 64 2.39 -4.18 2.75
N ALA A 65 3.66 -4.26 3.14
CA ALA A 65 4.81 -3.86 2.31
C ALA A 65 5.19 -4.92 1.25
N LYS A 66 4.30 -5.11 0.27
CA LYS A 66 4.40 -6.20 -0.72
C LYS A 66 5.36 -5.91 -1.86
N THR A 67 5.53 -4.64 -2.25
CA THR A 67 6.38 -4.27 -3.37
C THR A 67 7.73 -3.73 -2.91
N THR A 68 8.69 -3.62 -3.81
CA THR A 68 9.97 -2.94 -3.55
C THR A 68 9.80 -1.45 -3.31
N LEU A 69 8.69 -0.85 -3.75
CA LEU A 69 8.42 0.58 -3.56
C LEU A 69 7.93 0.85 -2.12
N ASP A 70 7.38 -0.16 -1.44
CA ASP A 70 6.85 -0.05 -0.08
C ASP A 70 7.89 -0.24 1.05
N ARG A 71 9.10 -0.72 0.73
CA ARG A 71 10.14 -1.15 1.68
C ARG A 71 11.27 -0.14 1.76
#